data_AF-A0A915C417-F1
#
_entry.id   AF-A0A915C417-F1
#
_cell.length_a   1.000
_cell.length_b   1.000
_cell.length_c   1.000
_cell.angle_alpha   90.00
_cell.angle_beta   90.00
_cell.angle_gamma   90.00
#
_symmetry.space_group_name_H-M   'P 1'
#
loop_
_entity.id
_entity.type
_entity.pdbx_description
1 polymer ?
#
loop_
_entity_poly.entity_id
_entity_poly.type
_entity_poly.pdbx_seq_one_letter_code
_entity_poly.pdbx_strand_id
1 'polypeptide(L)'
;NAFRCGITIAWLYAEMHARMSRLRRSLSRSSIFGLNKPEPPAIEETSSTKYSLLIDKFSTPTTFPQLRQLVKRNNANLREIINIFDERASLDFAYSKTMHKLSARLHKISQNSTGVIDQGWTCVAEQFDAQATIHSTLGSAIADDIVQPLRAIFNALHQTIIALSVKKRKLLDQVTKCEHAYFKETIEAEKQRRVTDSALRKSVERLEDVEKQRLAHCQTALGRFQRKVAQLGPNLHSVGFAFLYYRLVSL
;
A
#
# COMPACT_ATOMS: atom_id res chain seq x y z
N ASN A 1 60.98 17.67 51.73
CA ASN A 1 60.39 17.47 50.38
C ASN A 1 59.27 16.43 50.29
N ALA A 2 59.31 15.30 51.01
CA ALA A 2 58.21 14.31 50.99
C ALA A 2 56.86 14.84 51.51
N PHE A 3 56.87 15.67 52.56
CA PHE A 3 55.64 16.22 53.17
C PHE A 3 54.86 17.17 52.25
N ARG A 4 55.56 17.97 51.43
CA ARG A 4 54.94 18.84 50.42
C ARG A 4 54.36 18.05 49.25
N CYS A 5 54.98 16.94 48.87
CA CYS A 5 54.46 16.06 47.82
C CYS A 5 53.18 15.34 48.26
N GLY A 6 53.12 14.87 49.52
CA GLY A 6 51.94 14.22 50.09
C GLY A 6 50.71 15.13 50.16
N ILE A 7 50.89 16.41 50.52
CA ILE A 7 49.78 17.39 50.57
C ILE A 7 49.23 17.66 49.17
N THR A 8 50.09 17.78 48.15
CA THR A 8 49.66 18.00 46.75
C THR A 8 48.90 16.78 46.19
N ILE A 9 49.33 15.57 46.53
CA ILE A 9 48.68 14.32 46.06
C ILE A 9 47.33 14.09 46.76
N ALA A 10 47.26 14.35 48.08
CA ALA A 10 45.98 14.27 48.81
C ALA A 10 44.97 15.31 48.29
N TRP A 11 45.44 16.50 47.91
CA TRP A 11 44.62 17.53 47.28
C TRP A 11 44.14 17.11 45.88
N LEU A 12 45.02 16.51 45.05
CA LEU A 12 44.64 15.98 43.74
C LEU A 12 43.68 14.79 43.84
N TYR A 13 43.84 13.91 44.82
CA TYR A 13 42.92 12.80 45.08
C TYR A 13 41.56 13.31 45.56
N ALA A 14 41.53 14.26 46.50
CA ALA A 14 40.28 14.87 46.97
C ALA A 14 39.57 15.65 45.84
N GLU A 15 40.32 16.37 45.01
CA GLU A 15 39.79 17.11 43.86
C GLU A 15 39.30 16.17 42.76
N MET A 16 40.02 15.08 42.47
CA MET A 16 39.59 14.05 41.51
C MET A 16 38.37 13.30 42.04
N HIS A 17 38.33 12.93 43.32
CA HIS A 17 37.18 12.26 43.94
C HIS A 17 35.97 13.20 44.02
N ALA A 18 36.18 14.50 44.25
CA ALA A 18 35.15 15.53 44.17
C ALA A 18 34.68 15.74 42.73
N ARG A 19 35.57 15.72 41.73
CA ARG A 19 35.23 15.80 40.30
C ARG A 19 34.51 14.55 39.82
N MET A 20 34.91 13.35 40.25
CA MET A 20 34.24 12.08 39.96
C MET A 20 32.91 11.95 40.70
N SER A 21 32.80 12.49 41.91
CA SER A 21 31.52 12.60 42.63
C SER A 21 30.61 13.65 41.99
N ARG A 22 31.16 14.73 41.44
CA ARG A 22 30.44 15.71 40.61
C ARG A 22 30.08 15.11 39.26
N LEU A 23 30.91 14.24 38.66
CA LEU A 23 30.64 13.54 37.42
C LEU A 23 29.56 12.48 37.63
N ARG A 24 29.62 11.67 38.70
CA ARG A 24 28.56 10.73 39.10
C ARG A 24 27.27 11.47 39.46
N ARG A 25 27.34 12.60 40.19
CA ARG A 25 26.19 13.46 40.42
C ARG A 25 25.71 14.14 39.14
N SER A 26 26.58 14.46 38.20
CA SER A 26 26.25 15.04 36.89
C SER A 26 25.72 14.01 35.91
N LEU A 27 26.07 12.74 36.05
CA LEU A 27 25.56 11.60 35.29
C LEU A 27 24.24 11.09 35.89
N SER A 28 24.11 11.17 37.21
CA SER A 28 22.84 10.93 37.93
C SER A 28 21.87 12.11 37.77
N ARG A 29 22.39 13.35 37.67
CA ARG A 29 21.63 14.56 37.32
C ARG A 29 21.62 14.85 35.84
N SER A 30 22.26 14.07 34.95
CA SER A 30 22.08 14.23 33.48
C SER A 30 20.75 13.67 33.00
N SER A 31 19.82 13.38 33.93
CA SER A 31 18.39 13.62 33.66
C SER A 31 18.08 15.12 33.40
N ILE A 32 19.07 16.01 33.51
CA ILE A 32 19.01 17.47 33.35
C ILE A 32 20.13 17.92 32.39
N PHE A 33 20.16 17.40 31.16
CA PHE A 33 20.59 18.24 30.04
C PHE A 33 19.43 19.19 29.75
N GLY A 34 19.57 20.44 30.19
CA GLY A 34 18.66 21.56 29.88
C GLY A 34 18.74 21.98 28.42
N LEU A 35 18.54 21.05 27.48
CA LEU A 35 17.68 21.37 26.35
C LEU A 35 16.27 21.31 26.92
N ASN A 36 15.38 22.24 26.56
CA ASN A 36 13.96 21.98 26.67
C ASN A 36 13.73 20.63 26.00
N LYS A 37 13.60 19.57 26.80
CA LYS A 37 13.17 18.27 26.32
C LYS A 37 11.70 18.53 26.07
N PRO A 38 11.21 18.69 24.82
CA PRO A 38 9.84 18.28 24.61
C PRO A 38 9.83 16.86 25.14
N GLU A 39 9.11 16.64 26.23
CA GLU A 39 8.71 15.31 26.62
C GLU A 39 8.35 14.61 25.31
N PRO A 40 9.04 13.51 24.91
CA PRO A 40 8.68 12.84 23.68
C PRO A 40 7.18 12.63 23.81
N PRO A 41 6.37 13.18 22.88
CA PRO A 41 4.93 13.17 23.04
C PRO A 41 4.60 11.73 23.40
N ALA A 42 3.97 11.55 24.56
CA ALA A 42 3.64 10.23 25.04
C ALA A 42 3.16 9.46 23.82
N ILE A 43 3.84 8.37 23.48
CA ILE A 43 3.34 7.47 22.47
C ILE A 43 2.10 6.92 23.15
N GLU A 44 0.98 7.64 23.06
CA GLU A 44 -0.33 7.10 23.32
C GLU A 44 -0.29 5.79 22.55
N GLU A 45 -0.43 4.69 23.28
CA GLU A 45 -0.80 3.42 22.68
C GLU A 45 -2.09 3.72 21.94
N THR A 46 -1.94 4.07 20.67
CA THR A 46 -3.07 4.42 19.84
C THR A 46 -3.64 3.09 19.42
N SER A 47 -4.41 2.55 20.36
CA SER A 47 -5.55 1.69 20.17
C SER A 47 -6.00 1.75 18.72
N SER A 48 -6.06 0.56 18.13
CA SER A 48 -6.78 0.07 16.94
C SER A 48 -7.49 1.09 16.00
N THR A 49 -8.10 2.14 16.53
CA THR A 49 -8.78 3.27 15.88
C THR A 49 -7.97 3.98 14.77
N LYS A 50 -6.63 4.03 14.80
CA LYS A 50 -5.84 4.74 13.76
C LYS A 50 -5.71 4.01 12.42
N TYR A 51 -5.96 2.70 12.36
CA TYR A 51 -5.89 1.96 11.09
C TYR A 51 -7.05 2.32 10.14
N SER A 52 -8.14 2.91 10.65
CA SER A 52 -9.22 3.48 9.81
C SER A 52 -8.70 4.68 8.99
N LEU A 53 -7.91 5.58 9.58
CA LEU A 53 -7.51 6.83 8.92
C LEU A 53 -6.67 6.65 7.66
N LEU A 54 -5.83 5.61 7.59
CA LEU A 54 -5.03 5.36 6.38
C LEU A 54 -5.88 4.82 5.24
N ILE A 55 -6.81 3.91 5.55
CA ILE A 55 -7.76 3.38 4.57
C ILE A 55 -8.61 4.54 4.08
N ASP A 56 -9.20 5.32 4.98
CA ASP A 56 -10.07 6.44 4.62
C ASP A 56 -9.34 7.50 3.77
N LYS A 57 -8.06 7.76 4.05
CA LYS A 57 -7.25 8.75 3.30
C LYS A 57 -6.69 8.26 1.97
N PHE A 58 -6.42 6.95 1.83
CA PHE A 58 -5.62 6.42 0.72
C PHE A 58 -6.30 5.34 -0.13
N SER A 59 -7.60 5.07 0.08
CA SER A 59 -8.34 4.03 -0.66
C SER A 59 -8.65 4.37 -2.12
N THR A 60 -8.50 5.63 -2.54
CA THR A 60 -8.82 6.03 -3.91
C THR A 60 -7.64 5.81 -4.87
N PRO A 61 -7.89 5.56 -6.17
CA PRO A 61 -6.83 5.39 -7.17
C PRO A 61 -5.84 6.56 -7.26
N THR A 62 -6.29 7.79 -6.97
CA THR A 62 -5.48 9.00 -7.00
C THR A 62 -4.61 9.17 -5.75
N THR A 63 -5.12 8.76 -4.59
CA THR A 63 -4.40 8.87 -3.31
C THR A 63 -3.47 7.70 -3.00
N PHE A 64 -3.79 6.48 -3.47
CA PHE A 64 -3.00 5.28 -3.20
C PHE A 64 -1.52 5.37 -3.63
N PRO A 65 -1.15 6.01 -4.76
CA PRO A 65 0.24 6.26 -5.11
C PRO A 65 1.02 7.02 -4.03
N GLN A 66 0.38 7.98 -3.35
CA GLN A 66 0.99 8.77 -2.28
C GLN A 66 1.32 7.88 -1.07
N LEU A 67 0.40 6.97 -0.69
CA LEU A 67 0.67 5.99 0.36
C LEU A 67 1.87 5.11 0.02
N ARG A 68 2.00 4.65 -1.23
CA ARG A 68 3.17 3.85 -1.64
C ARG A 68 4.47 4.62 -1.51
N GLN A 69 4.47 5.90 -1.89
CA GLN A 69 5.65 6.75 -1.75
C GLN A 69 5.99 6.99 -0.27
N LEU A 70 4.98 7.25 0.55
CA LEU A 70 5.11 7.40 2.00
C LEU A 70 5.74 6.15 2.63
N VAL A 71 5.20 4.96 2.33
CA VAL A 71 5.72 3.69 2.87
C VAL A 71 7.16 3.45 2.43
N LYS A 72 7.50 3.69 1.16
CA LYS A 72 8.88 3.55 0.65
C LYS A 72 9.84 4.50 1.36
N ARG A 73 9.44 5.77 1.52
CA ARG A 73 10.24 6.78 2.22
C ARG A 73 10.43 6.41 3.69
N ASN A 74 9.36 6.02 4.39
CA ASN A 74 9.43 5.61 5.80
C ASN A 74 10.34 4.39 5.98
N ASN A 75 10.29 3.43 5.07
CA ASN A 75 11.16 2.25 5.11
C ASN A 75 12.64 2.62 4.85
N ALA A 76 12.91 3.58 3.96
CA ALA A 76 14.26 4.12 3.78
C ALA A 76 14.77 4.86 5.02
N ASN A 77 13.92 5.70 5.64
CA ASN A 77 14.26 6.38 6.89
C ASN A 77 14.54 5.38 8.02
N LEU A 78 13.74 4.32 8.14
CA LEU A 78 13.96 3.27 9.14
C LEU A 78 15.32 2.58 8.95
N ARG A 79 15.74 2.31 7.70
CA ARG A 79 17.08 1.77 7.43
C ARG A 79 18.17 2.71 7.96
N GLU A 80 18.03 4.01 7.73
CA GLU A 80 19.02 4.98 8.22
C GLU A 80 19.03 5.06 9.74
N ILE A 81 17.86 5.03 10.39
CA ILE A 81 17.76 4.97 11.86
C ILE A 81 18.49 3.74 12.41
N ILE A 82 18.31 2.58 11.77
CA ILE A 82 19.02 1.34 12.15
C ILE A 82 20.53 1.55 12.05
N ASN A 83 21.02 2.11 10.93
CA ASN A 83 22.45 2.37 10.74
C ASN A 83 23.02 3.29 11.82
N ILE A 84 22.29 4.35 12.20
CA ILE A 84 22.71 5.28 13.26
C ILE A 84 22.86 4.55 14.61
N PHE A 85 21.92 3.68 14.96
CA PHE A 85 22.01 2.91 16.20
C PHE A 85 23.11 1.84 16.16
N ASP A 86 23.37 1.23 15.01
CA ASP A 86 24.51 0.32 14.82
C ASP A 86 25.86 1.02 14.98
N GLU A 87 26.01 2.20 14.38
CA GLU A 87 27.20 3.05 14.55
C GLU A 87 27.35 3.45 16.02
N ARG A 88 26.24 3.79 16.69
CA ARG A 88 26.26 4.11 18.12
C ARG A 88 26.74 2.94 18.97
N ALA A 89 26.19 1.74 18.77
CA ALA A 89 26.64 0.54 19.47
C ALA A 89 28.12 0.26 19.20
N SER A 90 28.56 0.41 17.96
CA SER A 90 29.95 0.25 17.54
C SER A 90 30.90 1.23 18.24
N LEU A 91 30.48 2.48 18.45
CA LEU A 91 31.24 3.47 19.21
C LEU A 91 31.39 3.06 20.68
N ASP A 92 30.32 2.58 21.32
CA ASP A 92 30.35 2.11 22.71
C ASP A 92 31.26 0.86 22.86
N PHE A 93 31.25 -0.06 21.91
CA PHE A 93 32.19 -1.19 21.88
C PHE A 93 33.64 -0.75 21.67
N ALA A 94 33.87 0.21 20.77
CA ALA A 94 35.21 0.76 20.53
C ALA A 94 35.76 1.45 21.79
N TYR A 95 34.92 2.22 22.49
CA TYR A 95 35.26 2.86 23.76
C TYR A 95 35.64 1.82 24.82
N SER A 96 34.80 0.80 25.02
CA SER A 96 35.11 -0.29 25.97
C SER A 96 36.46 -0.95 25.66
N LYS A 97 36.72 -1.25 24.38
CA LYS A 97 37.94 -1.92 23.95
C LYS A 97 39.19 -1.07 24.19
N THR A 98 39.15 0.23 23.92
CA THR A 98 40.30 1.12 24.18
C THR A 98 40.50 1.32 25.68
N MET A 99 39.41 1.38 26.46
CA MET A 99 39.46 1.53 27.90
C MET A 99 40.08 0.32 28.60
N HIS A 100 39.71 -0.91 28.21
CA HIS A 100 40.38 -2.13 28.70
C HIS A 100 41.88 -2.14 28.40
N LYS A 101 42.29 -1.66 27.21
CA LYS A 101 43.73 -1.57 26.86
C LYS A 101 44.48 -0.60 27.76
N LEU A 102 43.86 0.53 28.11
CA LEU A 102 44.45 1.51 29.03
C LEU A 102 44.56 0.94 30.44
N SER A 103 43.49 0.29 30.93
CA SER A 103 43.48 -0.42 32.21
C SER A 103 44.61 -1.46 32.31
N ALA A 104 44.71 -2.36 31.33
CA ALA A 104 45.73 -3.41 31.31
C ALA A 104 47.16 -2.86 31.35
N ARG A 105 47.43 -1.74 30.66
CA ARG A 105 48.73 -1.06 30.69
C ARG A 105 49.02 -0.47 32.07
N LEU A 106 48.02 0.10 32.74
CA LEU A 106 48.18 0.69 34.07
C LEU A 106 48.39 -0.38 35.14
N HIS A 107 47.58 -1.45 35.12
CA HIS A 107 47.76 -2.63 35.99
C HIS A 107 49.18 -3.19 35.92
N LYS A 108 49.73 -3.32 34.71
CA LYS A 108 51.09 -3.83 34.49
C LYS A 108 52.17 -2.98 35.15
N ILE A 109 52.00 -1.66 35.18
CA ILE A 109 52.98 -0.75 35.79
C ILE A 109 52.80 -0.74 37.33
N SER A 110 51.57 -0.92 37.83
CA SER A 110 51.31 -0.97 39.28
C SER A 110 51.65 -2.32 39.94
N GLN A 111 51.75 -3.42 39.18
CA GLN A 111 51.91 -4.78 39.72
C GLN A 111 53.22 -5.06 40.48
N ASN A 112 54.30 -4.33 40.18
CA ASN A 112 55.64 -4.64 40.71
C ASN A 112 56.03 -3.78 41.92
N SER A 113 55.10 -3.01 42.46
CA SER A 113 55.40 -1.97 43.44
C SER A 113 54.51 -2.15 44.67
N THR A 114 55.10 -2.17 45.86
CA THR A 114 54.44 -2.48 47.13
C THR A 114 53.98 -1.24 47.90
N GLY A 115 54.10 -0.04 47.30
CA GLY A 115 53.75 1.21 47.94
C GLY A 115 52.24 1.49 47.90
N VAL A 116 51.77 2.29 48.87
CA VAL A 116 50.38 2.80 48.90
C VAL A 116 50.03 3.58 47.62
N ILE A 117 51.02 4.23 47.00
CA ILE A 117 50.87 4.94 45.73
C ILE A 117 50.52 3.97 44.60
N ASP A 118 51.11 2.79 44.59
CA ASP A 118 50.90 1.78 43.56
C ASP A 118 49.51 1.14 43.68
N GLN A 119 49.06 0.90 44.91
CA GLN A 119 47.66 0.52 45.18
C GLN A 119 46.67 1.59 44.69
N GLY A 120 47.03 2.87 44.81
CA GLY A 120 46.26 3.98 44.25
C GLY A 120 46.11 3.88 42.72
N TRP A 121 47.20 3.55 42.01
CA TRP A 121 47.16 3.34 40.56
C TRP A 121 46.38 2.09 40.14
N THR A 122 46.46 1.00 40.93
CA THR A 122 45.63 -0.20 40.72
C THR A 122 44.14 0.14 40.83
N CYS A 123 43.74 0.94 41.83
CA CYS A 123 42.35 1.40 41.95
C CYS A 123 41.88 2.22 40.74
N VAL A 124 42.75 3.06 40.15
CA VAL A 124 42.42 3.79 38.92
C VAL A 124 42.23 2.84 37.72
N ALA A 125 43.06 1.80 37.62
CA ALA A 125 42.91 0.79 36.57
C ALA A 125 41.59 0.02 36.69
N GLU A 126 41.21 -0.39 37.91
CA GLU A 126 39.89 -1.02 38.17
C GLU A 126 38.71 -0.11 37.79
N GLN A 127 38.82 1.21 37.98
CA GLN A 127 37.80 2.15 37.52
C GLN A 127 37.69 2.18 35.99
N PHE A 128 38.81 2.04 35.28
CA PHE A 128 38.82 1.95 33.82
C PHE A 128 38.13 0.66 33.35
N ASP A 129 38.38 -0.47 34.02
CA ASP A 129 37.69 -1.74 33.75
C ASP A 129 36.17 -1.59 33.96
N ALA A 130 35.75 -1.04 35.11
CA ALA A 130 34.34 -0.82 35.40
C ALA A 130 33.67 0.08 34.34
N GLN A 131 34.32 1.15 33.91
CA GLN A 131 33.80 2.03 32.86
C GLN A 131 33.71 1.30 31.52
N ALA A 132 34.70 0.48 31.19
CA ALA A 132 34.70 -0.31 29.97
C ALA A 132 33.55 -1.33 29.95
N THR A 133 33.28 -2.01 31.06
CA THR A 133 32.14 -2.92 31.22
C THR A 133 30.81 -2.19 31.01
N ILE A 134 30.64 -0.98 31.55
CA ILE A 134 29.41 -0.18 31.37
C ILE A 134 29.17 0.10 29.89
N HIS A 135 30.18 0.57 29.15
CA HIS A 135 30.05 0.85 27.72
C HIS A 135 29.84 -0.42 26.88
N SER A 136 30.49 -1.54 27.24
CA SER A 136 30.25 -2.83 26.59
C SER A 136 28.80 -3.29 26.75
N THR A 137 28.25 -3.13 27.95
CA THR A 137 26.87 -3.49 28.28
C THR A 137 25.89 -2.59 27.53
N LEU A 138 26.16 -1.29 27.48
CA LEU A 138 25.35 -0.33 26.72
C LEU A 138 25.35 -0.63 25.22
N GLY A 139 26.52 -0.91 24.63
CA GLY A 139 26.62 -1.30 23.23
C GLY A 139 25.81 -2.56 22.91
N SER A 140 25.84 -3.55 23.81
CA SER A 140 25.06 -4.79 23.68
C SER A 140 23.55 -4.52 23.79
N ALA A 141 23.11 -3.73 24.78
CA ALA A 141 21.71 -3.36 24.93
C ALA A 141 21.17 -2.59 23.71
N ILE A 142 21.97 -1.68 23.12
CA ILE A 142 21.56 -0.99 21.88
C ILE A 142 21.46 -1.97 20.71
N ALA A 143 22.42 -2.88 20.57
CA ALA A 143 22.40 -3.87 19.50
C ALA A 143 21.18 -4.81 19.63
N ASP A 144 20.98 -5.39 20.81
CA ASP A 144 20.02 -6.47 21.01
C ASP A 144 18.59 -5.96 21.22
N ASP A 145 18.40 -4.87 21.99
CA ASP A 145 17.06 -4.39 22.36
C ASP A 145 16.52 -3.32 21.41
N ILE A 146 17.37 -2.71 20.57
CA ILE A 146 16.96 -1.65 19.63
C ILE A 146 17.22 -2.07 18.18
N VAL A 147 18.47 -2.36 17.82
CA VAL A 147 18.84 -2.64 16.42
C VAL A 147 18.15 -3.92 15.91
N GLN A 148 18.22 -5.03 16.65
CA GLN A 148 17.62 -6.29 16.20
C GLN A 148 16.09 -6.20 15.99
N PRO A 149 15.29 -5.64 16.92
CA PRO A 149 13.86 -5.44 16.69
C PRO A 149 13.55 -4.56 15.48
N LEU A 150 14.28 -3.45 15.29
CA LEU A 150 14.07 -2.57 14.15
C LEU A 150 14.41 -3.27 12.82
N ARG A 151 15.49 -4.07 12.79
CA ARG A 151 15.87 -4.89 11.62
C ARG A 151 14.80 -5.93 11.29
N ALA A 152 14.22 -6.58 12.30
CA ALA A 152 13.13 -7.54 12.10
C ALA A 152 11.90 -6.89 11.45
N ILE A 153 11.46 -5.74 11.97
CA ILE A 153 10.33 -4.98 11.41
C ILE A 153 10.65 -4.48 10.00
N PHE A 154 11.85 -3.94 9.79
CA PHE A 154 12.30 -3.47 8.48
C PHE A 154 12.21 -4.59 7.41
N ASN A 155 12.70 -5.79 7.74
CA ASN A 155 12.67 -6.94 6.85
C ASN A 155 11.23 -7.40 6.56
N ALA A 156 10.38 -7.49 7.58
CA ALA A 156 8.98 -7.87 7.42
C ALA A 156 8.22 -6.88 6.51
N LEU A 157 8.43 -5.57 6.72
CA LEU A 157 7.86 -4.53 5.87
C LEU A 157 8.37 -4.61 4.43
N HIS A 158 9.67 -4.84 4.24
CA HIS A 158 10.27 -4.95 2.93
C HIS A 158 9.67 -6.11 2.12
N GLN A 159 9.55 -7.29 2.74
CA GLN A 159 8.91 -8.46 2.11
C GLN A 159 7.45 -8.19 1.75
N THR A 160 6.71 -7.55 2.65
CA THR A 160 5.31 -7.17 2.41
C THR A 160 5.17 -6.22 1.22
N ILE A 161 6.03 -5.20 1.11
CA ILE A 161 6.03 -4.25 -0.01
C ILE A 161 6.27 -4.96 -1.34
N ILE A 162 7.21 -5.91 -1.38
CA ILE A 162 7.49 -6.70 -2.59
C ILE A 162 6.29 -7.56 -2.96
N ALA A 163 5.75 -8.33 -2.01
CA ALA A 163 4.62 -9.22 -2.23
C ALA A 163 3.39 -8.46 -2.76
N LEU A 164 3.07 -7.31 -2.16
CA LEU A 164 1.97 -6.45 -2.61
C LEU A 164 2.21 -5.87 -4.01
N SER A 165 3.46 -5.51 -4.34
CA SER A 165 3.82 -5.00 -5.67
C SER A 165 3.64 -6.08 -6.76
N VAL A 166 4.01 -7.32 -6.47
CA VAL A 166 3.81 -8.46 -7.37
C VAL A 166 2.32 -8.77 -7.52
N LYS A 167 1.56 -8.83 -6.42
CA LYS A 167 0.12 -9.07 -6.44
C LYS A 167 -0.60 -8.00 -7.27
N LYS A 168 -0.25 -6.73 -7.07
CA LYS A 168 -0.80 -5.61 -7.87
C LYS A 168 -0.55 -5.81 -9.37
N ARG A 169 0.68 -6.16 -9.77
CA ARG A 169 1.02 -6.38 -11.18
C ARG A 169 0.13 -7.48 -11.79
N LYS A 170 0.04 -8.63 -11.11
CA LYS A 170 -0.81 -9.76 -11.56
C LYS A 170 -2.27 -9.36 -11.73
N LEU A 171 -2.82 -8.60 -10.78
CA LEU A 171 -4.21 -8.11 -10.86
C LEU A 171 -4.41 -7.14 -12.03
N LEU A 172 -3.46 -6.25 -12.29
CA LEU A 172 -3.53 -5.34 -13.45
C LEU A 172 -3.44 -6.09 -14.78
N ASP A 173 -2.57 -7.09 -14.88
CA ASP A 173 -2.45 -7.92 -16.07
C ASP A 173 -3.75 -8.71 -16.31
N GLN A 174 -4.37 -9.20 -15.23
CA GLN A 174 -5.66 -9.89 -15.29
C GLN A 174 -6.79 -8.95 -15.75
N VAL A 175 -6.89 -7.74 -15.19
CA VAL A 175 -7.88 -6.74 -15.61
C VAL A 175 -7.72 -6.42 -17.09
N THR A 176 -6.49 -6.13 -17.53
CA THR A 176 -6.18 -5.87 -18.94
C THR A 176 -6.62 -7.01 -19.85
N LYS A 177 -6.40 -8.27 -19.44
CA LYS A 177 -6.84 -9.44 -20.21
C LYS A 177 -8.37 -9.54 -20.29
N CYS A 178 -9.07 -9.31 -19.17
CA CYS A 178 -10.52 -9.31 -19.11
C CYS A 178 -11.13 -8.19 -19.98
N GLU A 179 -10.55 -6.99 -19.95
CA GLU A 179 -10.97 -5.86 -20.79
C GLU A 179 -10.83 -6.16 -22.28
N HIS A 180 -9.70 -6.73 -22.70
CA HIS A 180 -9.52 -7.15 -24.10
C HIS A 180 -10.53 -8.22 -24.53
N ALA A 181 -10.82 -9.20 -23.67
CA ALA A 181 -11.81 -10.22 -23.95
C ALA A 181 -13.21 -9.62 -24.11
N TYR A 182 -13.60 -8.74 -23.18
CA TYR A 182 -14.88 -8.02 -23.23
C TYR A 182 -15.03 -7.18 -24.50
N PHE A 183 -13.99 -6.44 -24.89
CA PHE A 183 -14.01 -5.64 -26.11
C PHE A 183 -14.22 -6.51 -27.35
N LYS A 184 -13.49 -7.63 -27.44
CA LYS A 184 -13.64 -8.58 -28.55
C LYS A 184 -15.05 -9.15 -28.64
N GLU A 185 -15.60 -9.61 -27.52
CA GLU A 185 -16.94 -10.20 -27.48
C GLU A 185 -18.02 -9.17 -27.85
N THR A 186 -17.87 -7.92 -27.38
CA THR A 186 -18.78 -6.82 -27.71
C THR A 186 -18.79 -6.52 -29.21
N ILE A 187 -17.61 -6.52 -29.86
CA ILE A 187 -17.51 -6.30 -31.31
C ILE A 187 -18.21 -7.42 -32.10
N GLU A 188 -17.97 -8.68 -31.74
CA GLU A 188 -18.61 -9.80 -32.43
C GLU A 188 -20.12 -9.80 -32.24
N ALA A 189 -20.61 -9.49 -31.03
CA ALA A 189 -22.04 -9.34 -30.77
C ALA A 189 -22.66 -8.21 -31.61
N GLU A 190 -22.00 -7.06 -31.68
CA GLU A 190 -22.43 -5.91 -32.50
C GLU A 190 -22.45 -6.25 -33.99
N LYS A 191 -21.43 -6.95 -34.49
CA LYS A 191 -21.36 -7.43 -35.88
C LYS A 191 -22.52 -8.39 -36.18
N GLN A 192 -22.80 -9.33 -35.29
CA GLN A 192 -23.91 -10.26 -35.44
C GLN A 192 -25.26 -9.54 -35.44
N ARG A 193 -25.46 -8.53 -34.58
CA ARG A 193 -26.68 -7.71 -34.57
C ARG A 193 -26.91 -7.05 -35.93
N ARG A 194 -25.89 -6.43 -36.53
CA ARG A 194 -25.99 -5.77 -37.84
C ARG A 194 -26.36 -6.74 -38.96
N VAL A 195 -25.83 -7.96 -38.93
CA VAL A 195 -26.19 -9.01 -39.89
C VAL A 195 -27.67 -9.39 -39.74
N THR A 196 -28.12 -9.60 -38.50
CA THR A 196 -29.53 -9.90 -38.21
C THR A 196 -30.46 -8.78 -38.67
N ASP A 197 -30.15 -7.52 -38.35
CA ASP A 197 -30.95 -6.36 -38.75
C ASP A 197 -31.07 -6.24 -40.28
N SER A 198 -29.97 -6.48 -41.01
CA SER A 198 -29.97 -6.47 -42.48
C SER A 198 -30.84 -7.59 -43.05
N ALA A 199 -30.78 -8.80 -42.48
CA ALA A 199 -31.59 -9.93 -42.92
C ALA A 199 -33.09 -9.70 -42.65
N LEU A 200 -33.43 -9.10 -41.51
CA LEU A 200 -34.81 -8.72 -41.17
C LEU A 200 -35.34 -7.68 -42.15
N ARG A 201 -34.57 -6.63 -42.45
CA ARG A 201 -34.97 -5.59 -43.41
C ARG A 201 -35.30 -6.17 -44.78
N LYS A 202 -34.42 -7.00 -45.34
CA LYS A 202 -34.65 -7.67 -46.64
C LYS A 202 -35.87 -8.60 -46.61
N SER A 203 -36.17 -9.20 -45.46
CA SER A 203 -37.32 -10.08 -45.32
C SER A 203 -38.62 -9.28 -45.26
N VAL A 204 -38.63 -8.13 -44.58
CA VAL A 204 -39.74 -7.17 -44.59
C VAL A 204 -40.01 -6.66 -46.00
N GLU A 205 -38.97 -6.23 -46.73
CA GLU A 205 -39.09 -5.76 -48.12
C GLU A 205 -39.75 -6.84 -49.02
N ARG A 206 -39.30 -8.09 -48.91
CA ARG A 206 -39.89 -9.20 -49.68
C ARG A 206 -41.35 -9.49 -49.32
N LEU A 207 -41.71 -9.41 -48.04
CA LEU A 207 -43.10 -9.60 -47.60
C LEU A 207 -44.00 -8.47 -48.08
N GLU A 208 -43.50 -7.23 -48.08
CA GLU A 208 -44.21 -6.08 -48.61
C GLU A 208 -44.51 -6.24 -50.12
N ASP A 209 -43.54 -6.73 -50.90
CA ASP A 209 -43.73 -6.98 -52.33
C ASP A 209 -44.79 -8.06 -52.61
N VAL A 210 -44.76 -9.17 -51.85
CA VAL A 210 -45.78 -10.23 -51.95
C VAL A 210 -47.17 -9.69 -51.64
N GLU A 211 -47.28 -8.86 -50.60
CA GLU A 211 -48.57 -8.27 -50.22
C GLU A 211 -49.08 -7.28 -51.26
N LYS A 212 -48.21 -6.45 -51.85
CA LYS A 212 -48.56 -5.59 -52.99
C LYS A 212 -49.08 -6.39 -54.19
N GLN A 213 -48.41 -7.49 -54.52
CA GLN A 213 -48.86 -8.39 -55.60
C GLN A 213 -50.23 -8.99 -55.31
N ARG A 214 -50.45 -9.48 -54.07
CA ARG A 214 -51.74 -10.01 -53.63
C ARG A 214 -52.85 -8.97 -53.78
N LEU A 215 -52.62 -7.76 -53.29
CA LEU A 215 -53.58 -6.65 -53.39
C LEU A 215 -53.90 -6.31 -54.85
N ALA A 216 -52.89 -6.23 -55.73
CA ALA A 216 -53.08 -5.97 -57.16
C ALA A 216 -53.90 -7.06 -57.85
N HIS A 217 -53.67 -8.34 -57.49
CA HIS A 217 -54.48 -9.46 -57.98
C HIS A 217 -55.92 -9.39 -57.50
N CYS A 218 -56.16 -9.12 -56.21
CA CYS A 218 -57.50 -8.93 -55.67
C CYS A 218 -58.25 -7.77 -56.34
N GLN A 219 -57.58 -6.62 -56.53
CA GLN A 219 -58.14 -5.47 -57.24
C GLN A 219 -58.50 -5.81 -58.69
N THR A 220 -57.63 -6.53 -59.39
CA THR A 220 -57.89 -6.99 -60.76
C THR A 220 -59.09 -7.92 -60.82
N ALA A 221 -59.19 -8.89 -59.91
CA ALA A 221 -60.32 -9.82 -59.83
C ALA A 221 -61.64 -9.10 -59.51
N LEU A 222 -61.63 -8.18 -58.55
CA LEU A 222 -62.79 -7.35 -58.21
C LEU A 222 -63.23 -6.50 -59.40
N GLY A 223 -62.29 -5.85 -60.09
CA GLY A 223 -62.59 -5.06 -61.29
C GLY A 223 -63.12 -5.90 -62.45
N ARG A 224 -62.70 -7.17 -62.59
CA ARG A 224 -63.29 -8.13 -63.54
C ARG A 224 -64.72 -8.51 -63.16
N PHE A 225 -64.95 -8.80 -61.87
CA PHE A 225 -66.28 -9.12 -61.34
C PHE A 225 -67.25 -7.95 -61.54
N GLN A 226 -66.87 -6.73 -61.15
CA GLN A 226 -67.69 -5.52 -61.33
C GLN A 226 -68.07 -5.29 -62.79
N ARG A 227 -67.12 -5.46 -63.73
CA ARG A 227 -67.41 -5.38 -65.17
C ARG A 227 -68.40 -6.44 -65.62
N LYS A 228 -68.29 -7.68 -65.11
CA LYS A 228 -69.26 -8.75 -65.43
C LYS A 228 -70.65 -8.45 -64.88
N VAL A 229 -70.76 -7.97 -63.65
CA VAL A 229 -72.03 -7.53 -63.06
C VAL A 229 -72.64 -6.40 -63.89
N ALA A 230 -71.86 -5.40 -64.29
CA ALA A 230 -72.34 -4.29 -65.13
C ALA A 230 -72.80 -4.76 -66.52
N GLN A 231 -72.11 -5.73 -67.13
CA GLN A 231 -72.50 -6.32 -68.42
C GLN A 231 -73.81 -7.14 -68.32
N LEU A 232 -73.99 -7.91 -67.24
CA LEU A 232 -75.14 -8.79 -67.06
C LEU A 232 -76.36 -8.10 -66.42
N GLY A 233 -76.17 -6.98 -65.71
CA GLY A 233 -77.22 -6.22 -65.05
C GLY A 233 -78.43 -5.89 -65.94
N PRO A 234 -78.23 -5.36 -67.16
CA PRO A 234 -79.32 -5.11 -68.11
C PRO A 234 -80.10 -6.37 -68.51
N ASN A 235 -79.40 -7.50 -68.65
CA ASN A 235 -80.00 -8.79 -69.00
C ASN A 235 -80.74 -9.42 -67.81
N LEU A 236 -80.26 -9.21 -66.59
CA LEU A 236 -80.97 -9.62 -65.37
C LEU A 236 -82.24 -8.79 -65.16
N HIS A 237 -82.22 -7.49 -65.49
CA HIS A 237 -83.41 -6.65 -65.47
C HIS A 237 -84.43 -7.12 -66.52
N SER A 238 -83.99 -7.43 -67.75
CA SER A 238 -84.90 -7.94 -68.79
C SER A 238 -85.48 -9.32 -68.46
N VAL A 239 -84.70 -10.23 -67.84
CA VAL A 239 -85.19 -11.53 -67.35
C VAL A 239 -86.12 -11.36 -66.14
N GLY A 240 -85.86 -10.42 -65.23
CA GLY A 240 -86.75 -10.08 -64.12
C GLY A 240 -88.09 -9.52 -64.60
N PHE A 241 -88.08 -8.65 -65.62
CA PHE A 241 -89.30 -8.19 -66.29
C PHE A 241 -90.01 -9.33 -67.03
N ALA A 242 -89.29 -10.24 -67.69
CA ALA A 242 -89.89 -11.40 -68.34
C ALA A 242 -90.51 -12.39 -67.35
N PHE A 243 -89.90 -12.59 -66.17
CA PHE A 243 -90.45 -13.43 -65.10
C PHE A 243 -91.68 -12.80 -64.44
N LEU A 244 -91.67 -11.49 -64.20
CA LEU A 244 -92.85 -10.75 -63.72
C LEU A 244 -93.98 -10.76 -64.77
N TYR A 245 -93.65 -10.63 -66.05
CA TYR A 245 -94.60 -10.70 -67.16
C TYR A 245 -95.21 -12.10 -67.30
N TYR A 246 -94.41 -13.17 -67.25
CA TYR A 246 -94.92 -14.55 -67.27
C TYR A 246 -95.79 -14.88 -66.05
N ARG A 247 -95.47 -14.33 -64.86
CA ARG A 247 -96.26 -14.51 -63.65
C ARG A 247 -97.58 -13.73 -63.66
N LEU A 248 -97.63 -12.60 -64.37
CA LEU A 248 -98.85 -11.81 -64.62
C LEU A 248 -99.76 -12.42 -65.71
N VAL A 249 -99.19 -13.16 -66.67
CA VAL A 249 -99.94 -13.83 -67.75
C VAL A 249 -100.43 -15.24 -67.34
N SER A 250 -99.93 -15.79 -66.22
CA SER A 250 -100.32 -17.12 -65.70
C SER A 250 -101.26 -17.07 -64.48
N LEU A 251 -101.83 -15.90 -64.16
CA LEU A 251 -102.89 -15.65 -63.18
C LEU A 251 -104.16 -15.23 -63.93
#